data_AF-A0A2W7M858-F1
#
_entry.id   AF-A0A2W7M858-F1
#
_cell.length_a   1.000
_cell.length_b   1.000
_cell.length_c   1.000
_cell.angle_alpha   90.00
_cell.angle_beta   90.00
_cell.angle_gamma   90.00
#
_symmetry.space_group_name_H-M   'P 1'
#
loop_
_entity.id
_entity.type
_entity.pdbx_description
1 polymer ?
#
loop_
_entity_poly.entity_id
_entity_poly.type
_entity_poly.pdbx_seq_one_letter_code
_entity_poly.pdbx_strand_id
1 'polypeptide(L)'
;MKMLILGFAALLATGFAFADTQTAEPVIHDKTGSFVHLDIAKDLSSNIITQECGIVPAQLIYLDHQGRKHVLDYQVQGMNCIGDN
;
A
#
# COMPACT_ATOMS: atom_id res chain seq x y z
N MET A 1 -37.55 26.13 -54.14
CA MET A 1 -37.65 24.66 -53.98
C MET A 1 -36.40 24.10 -54.64
N LYS A 2 -35.40 23.52 -53.97
CA LYS A 2 -35.44 22.38 -53.05
C LYS A 2 -34.30 22.54 -52.03
N MET A 3 -34.65 22.33 -50.77
CA MET A 3 -33.85 22.52 -49.57
C MET A 3 -33.00 21.28 -49.27
N LEU A 4 -31.83 21.53 -48.67
CA LEU A 4 -31.19 20.75 -47.60
C LEU A 4 -30.81 19.29 -47.90
N ILE A 5 -29.51 19.03 -48.06
CA ILE A 5 -28.91 17.73 -47.72
C ILE A 5 -27.86 17.96 -46.63
N LEU A 6 -28.37 17.80 -45.40
CA LEU A 6 -27.74 17.31 -44.19
C LEU A 6 -26.20 17.24 -44.18
N GLY A 7 -25.59 18.24 -43.55
CA GLY A 7 -24.37 18.03 -42.77
C GLY A 7 -24.76 17.56 -41.38
N PHE A 8 -24.42 16.32 -41.00
CA PHE A 8 -24.44 15.85 -39.62
C PHE A 8 -23.63 14.56 -39.46
N ALA A 9 -22.31 14.63 -39.69
CA ALA A 9 -21.42 13.48 -39.49
C ALA A 9 -20.18 13.84 -38.67
N ALA A 10 -20.29 14.81 -37.77
CA ALA A 10 -19.22 15.16 -36.84
C ALA A 10 -19.85 15.31 -35.47
N LEU A 11 -19.82 14.25 -34.66
CA LEU A 11 -19.91 14.24 -33.21
C LEU A 11 -20.07 12.78 -32.80
N LEU A 12 -19.08 12.24 -32.09
CA LEU A 12 -19.10 11.08 -31.18
C LEU A 12 -17.75 10.34 -31.24
N ALA A 13 -16.66 11.05 -30.95
CA ALA A 13 -15.42 10.45 -30.49
C ALA A 13 -14.89 11.26 -29.30
N THR A 14 -15.74 11.50 -28.31
CA THR A 14 -15.28 11.94 -26.99
C THR A 14 -14.70 10.71 -26.29
N GLY A 15 -13.41 10.47 -26.50
CA GLY A 15 -12.66 9.51 -25.69
C GLY A 15 -12.56 10.07 -24.28
N PHE A 16 -13.04 9.33 -23.28
CA PHE A 16 -12.75 9.63 -21.89
C PHE A 16 -11.29 9.29 -21.63
N ALA A 17 -10.42 10.29 -21.60
CA ALA A 17 -9.10 10.14 -21.02
C ALA A 17 -9.30 10.11 -19.50
N PHE A 18 -9.28 8.91 -18.91
CA PHE A 18 -9.07 8.81 -17.47
C PHE A 18 -7.65 9.30 -17.22
N ALA A 19 -7.54 10.52 -16.69
CA ALA A 19 -6.30 10.92 -16.05
C ALA A 19 -6.15 10.00 -14.84
N ASP A 20 -5.23 9.04 -14.92
CA ASP A 20 -4.76 8.29 -13.75
C ASP A 20 -4.01 9.30 -12.89
N THR A 21 -4.77 10.06 -12.10
CA THR A 21 -4.19 10.85 -11.03
C THR A 21 -3.62 9.83 -10.08
N GLN A 22 -2.32 9.59 -10.20
CA GLN A 22 -1.56 8.74 -9.30
C GLN A 22 -1.48 9.44 -7.94
N THR A 23 -2.64 9.55 -7.29
CA THR A 23 -2.75 9.89 -5.89
C THR A 23 -2.09 8.72 -5.18
N ALA A 24 -0.92 8.98 -4.57
CA ALA A 24 -0.29 7.99 -3.73
C ALA A 24 -1.35 7.43 -2.78
N GLU A 25 -1.57 6.12 -2.83
CA GLU A 25 -2.57 5.48 -1.97
C GLU A 25 -2.28 5.87 -0.52
N PRO A 26 -3.31 6.28 0.24
CA PRO A 26 -3.12 6.68 1.63
C PRO A 26 -2.52 5.50 2.41
N VAL A 27 -1.36 5.73 3.01
CA VAL A 27 -0.70 4.76 3.89
C VAL A 27 -1.26 4.94 5.31
N ILE A 28 -1.73 3.84 5.89
CA ILE A 28 -2.26 3.81 7.25
C ILE A 28 -1.10 3.46 8.19
N HIS A 29 -0.92 4.26 9.25
CA HIS A 29 0.07 3.99 10.29
C HIS A 29 -0.62 3.39 11.51
N ASP A 30 -0.36 2.11 11.75
CA ASP A 30 -0.91 1.38 12.89
C ASP A 30 -0.17 1.72 14.19
N LYS A 31 -0.84 1.47 15.31
CA LYS A 31 -0.26 1.65 16.65
C LYS A 31 0.06 0.30 17.27
N THR A 32 1.19 0.25 17.96
CA THR A 32 1.58 -0.92 18.75
C THR A 32 0.69 -1.09 19.98
N GLY A 33 0.56 -2.34 20.43
CA GLY A 33 -0.19 -2.70 21.63
C GLY A 33 -0.08 -4.20 21.92
N SER A 34 -0.47 -4.61 23.13
CA SER A 34 -0.52 -6.03 23.49
C SER A 34 -1.74 -6.69 22.84
N PHE A 35 -1.55 -7.83 22.18
CA PHE A 35 -2.62 -8.63 21.55
C PHE A 35 -3.45 -7.86 20.49
N VAL A 36 -2.82 -6.95 19.75
CA VAL A 36 -3.48 -6.27 18.62
C VAL A 36 -3.75 -7.28 17.49
N HIS A 37 -4.99 -7.33 17.03
CA HIS A 37 -5.36 -8.10 15.84
C HIS A 37 -5.13 -7.23 14.61
N LEU A 38 -4.23 -7.67 13.73
CA LEU A 38 -3.93 -7.01 12.45
C LEU A 38 -4.62 -7.79 11.32
N ASP A 39 -5.30 -7.06 10.44
CA ASP A 39 -5.95 -7.64 9.27
C ASP A 39 -4.93 -7.81 8.13
N ILE A 40 -4.06 -8.81 8.21
CA ILE A 40 -2.96 -9.00 7.25
C ILE A 40 -3.41 -9.97 6.14
N ALA A 41 -3.61 -9.45 4.94
CA ALA A 41 -3.82 -10.27 3.74
C ALA A 41 -2.51 -10.61 3.04
N LYS A 42 -1.55 -9.66 3.00
CA LYS A 42 -0.24 -9.87 2.38
C LYS A 42 0.85 -9.07 3.08
N ASP A 43 1.89 -9.76 3.54
CA ASP A 43 3.12 -9.12 4.02
C ASP A 43 3.94 -8.58 2.84
N LEU A 44 4.32 -7.30 2.93
CA LEU A 44 5.15 -6.59 1.97
C LEU A 44 6.53 -6.25 2.55
N SER A 45 6.79 -6.62 3.81
CA SER A 45 8.03 -6.27 4.51
C SER A 45 9.21 -7.03 3.91
N SER A 46 10.32 -6.32 3.74
CA SER A 46 11.62 -6.95 3.56
C SER A 46 11.98 -7.67 4.86
N ASN A 47 12.55 -8.88 4.77
CA ASN A 47 12.95 -9.65 5.94
C ASN A 47 13.95 -8.85 6.79
N ILE A 48 13.54 -8.34 7.96
CA ILE A 48 14.39 -7.57 8.87
C ILE A 48 15.20 -8.58 9.69
N ILE A 49 16.24 -9.15 9.08
CA ILE A 49 17.27 -9.85 9.84
C ILE A 49 18.29 -8.79 10.25
N THR A 50 18.01 -8.10 11.36
CA THR A 50 19.02 -7.27 12.02
C THR A 50 19.96 -8.20 12.77
N GLN A 51 21.25 -8.19 12.41
CA GLN A 51 22.30 -8.81 13.23
C GLN A 51 22.61 -8.00 14.49
N GLU A 52 21.83 -6.95 14.74
CA GLU A 52 21.92 -6.11 15.92
C GLU A 52 21.29 -6.80 17.13
N CYS A 53 21.93 -6.62 18.28
CA CYS A 53 21.59 -7.30 19.53
C CYS A 53 20.80 -6.42 20.47
N GLY A 54 19.94 -7.06 21.28
CA GLY A 54 19.03 -6.40 22.20
C GLY A 54 17.69 -6.07 21.54
N ILE A 55 16.98 -5.10 22.11
CA ILE A 55 15.69 -4.63 21.60
C ILE A 55 15.95 -3.59 20.50
N VAL A 56 15.55 -3.92 19.28
CA VAL A 56 15.84 -3.13 18.07
C VAL A 56 14.55 -2.77 17.32
N PRO A 57 14.51 -1.63 16.62
CA PRO A 57 13.35 -1.22 15.84
C PRO A 57 13.16 -2.11 14.61
N ALA A 58 11.90 -2.40 14.29
CA ALA A 58 11.47 -3.13 13.11
C ALA A 58 10.22 -2.46 12.51
N GLN A 59 9.95 -2.75 11.24
CA GLN A 59 8.80 -2.25 10.51
C GLN A 59 8.08 -3.38 9.79
N LEU A 60 6.76 -3.42 9.93
CA LEU A 60 5.87 -4.34 9.22
C LEU A 60 5.07 -3.50 8.23
N ILE A 61 5.26 -3.77 6.94
CA ILE A 61 4.50 -3.16 5.84
C ILE A 61 3.61 -4.25 5.26
N TYR A 62 2.31 -4.02 5.18
CA TYR A 62 1.38 -5.05 4.70
C TYR A 62 0.18 -4.48 3.95
N LEU A 63 -0.52 -5.35 3.22
CA LEU A 63 -1.84 -5.08 2.67
C LEU A 63 -2.90 -5.79 3.53
N ASP A 64 -4.00 -5.09 3.79
CA ASP A 64 -5.19 -5.70 4.37
C ASP A 64 -6.08 -6.36 3.30
N HIS A 65 -7.17 -7.01 3.74
CA HIS A 65 -8.07 -7.69 2.81
C HIS A 65 -8.85 -6.71 1.89
N GLN A 66 -8.80 -5.41 2.16
CA GLN A 66 -9.34 -4.35 1.29
C GLN A 66 -8.29 -3.80 0.32
N GLY A 67 -7.06 -4.33 0.35
CA GLY A 67 -5.95 -3.89 -0.48
C GLY A 67 -5.29 -2.59 -0.01
N ARG A 68 -5.60 -2.11 1.20
CA ARG A 68 -5.02 -0.86 1.73
C ARG A 68 -3.65 -1.13 2.33
N LYS A 69 -2.72 -0.19 2.15
CA LYS A 69 -1.35 -0.30 2.66
C LYS A 69 -1.26 0.19 4.10
N HIS A 70 -0.69 -0.64 4.95
CA HIS A 70 -0.43 -0.35 6.35
C HIS A 70 1.07 -0.40 6.65
N VAL A 71 1.49 0.43 7.61
CA VAL A 71 2.84 0.45 8.19
C VAL A 71 2.70 0.41 9.71
N LEU A 72 3.36 -0.57 10.32
CA LEU A 72 3.48 -0.71 11.77
C LEU A 72 4.95 -0.68 12.16
N ASP A 73 5.34 0.32 12.93
CA ASP A 73 6.67 0.38 13.56
C ASP A 73 6.61 -0.31 14.93
N TYR A 74 7.52 -1.25 15.20
CA TYR A 74 7.54 -2.05 16.43
C TYR A 74 8.97 -2.37 16.87
N GLN A 75 9.09 -3.09 17.98
CA GLN A 75 10.38 -3.53 18.50
C GLN A 75 10.47 -5.06 18.50
N VAL A 76 11.64 -5.58 18.16
CA VAL A 76 11.97 -7.02 18.19
C VAL A 76 13.20 -7.26 19.04
N GLN A 77 13.29 -8.44 19.63
CA GLN A 77 14.53 -8.93 20.21
C GLN A 77 15.41 -9.46 19.07
N GLY A 78 16.62 -8.91 18.93
CA GLY A 78 17.63 -9.43 18.01
C GLY A 78 17.94 -10.90 18.28
N MET A 79 18.19 -11.66 17.22
CA MET A 79 18.46 -13.10 17.30
C MET A 79 19.94 -13.39 17.02
N ASN A 80 20.44 -14.51 17.56
CA ASN A 80 21.82 -14.99 17.38
C ASN A 80 22.90 -14.05 17.94
N CYS A 81 22.64 -13.46 19.11
CA CYS A 81 23.62 -12.60 19.78
C CYS A 81 24.70 -13.41 20.49
N ILE A 82 25.94 -12.91 20.43
CA ILE A 82 27.06 -13.50 21.15
C ILE A 82 26.79 -13.37 22.65
N GLY A 83 26.52 -14.49 23.32
CA GLY A 83 26.25 -14.55 24.76
C GLY A 83 24.82 -14.96 25.14
N ASP A 84 23.92 -15.23 24.18
CA ASP A 84 22.56 -15.74 24.44
C ASP A 84 22.50 -17.27 24.70
N ASN A 85 23.64 -17.91 25.03
CA ASN A 85 23.73 -19.34 25.38
C ASN A 85 23.80 -19.55 26.90
#